data_AF-A0A7T5RSB8-F1
#
_entry.id   AF-A0A7T5RSB8-F1
#
_cell.length_a   1.000
_cell.length_b   1.000
_cell.length_c   1.000
_cell.angle_alpha   90.00
_cell.angle_beta   90.00
_cell.angle_gamma   90.00
#
_symmetry.space_group_name_H-M   'P 1'
#
loop_
_entity.id
_entity.type
_entity.pdbx_description
1 polymer ?
#
loop_
_entity_poly.entity_id
_entity_poly.type
_entity_poly.pdbx_seq_one_letter_code
_entity_poly.pdbx_strand_id
1 'polypeptide(L)'
;MIQEQRGEAPEPPDAFPETLGQIQGEYLHLRELMEKERKYTQSLAELIGAVQQEVDAPIPLSRGAFASVPIDVKSAFLLPDANVLVVDSSGGKASRPLKAMPVEVIMAVAHESTAELKRLLGDRRRALAKRVQMLEKVLDELGKIKETMRPETAARAEPEPEVHHDAVQEEAPVVKTDAKEKQVAGADYSYTGSFEEKRQALNGKQFPFTNSTT
;
A
#
# COMPACT_ATOMS: atom_id res chain seq x y z
N MET A 1 0.54 -57.97 72.80
CA MET A 1 0.91 -58.09 71.38
C MET A 1 0.27 -56.92 70.65
N ILE A 2 1.06 -55.90 70.32
CA ILE A 2 0.60 -54.74 69.54
C ILE A 2 1.14 -54.94 68.14
N GLN A 3 0.24 -55.15 67.18
CA GLN A 3 0.54 -55.17 65.75
C GLN A 3 0.82 -53.74 65.30
N GLU A 4 2.07 -53.44 64.94
CA GLU A 4 2.42 -52.22 64.20
C GLU A 4 1.89 -52.36 62.77
N GLN A 5 0.79 -51.68 62.46
CA GLN A 5 0.47 -51.35 61.08
C GLN A 5 1.42 -50.24 60.64
N ARG A 6 2.43 -50.60 59.84
CA ARG A 6 3.19 -49.62 59.05
C ARG A 6 2.22 -48.95 58.09
N GLY A 7 1.83 -47.73 58.41
CA GLY A 7 1.16 -46.83 57.47
C GLY A 7 2.10 -46.53 56.32
N GLU A 8 1.69 -46.94 55.12
CA GLU A 8 2.27 -46.53 53.85
C GLU A 8 2.10 -45.01 53.74
N ALA A 9 3.20 -44.28 53.56
CA ALA A 9 3.15 -42.83 53.40
C ALA A 9 2.40 -42.52 52.08
N PRO A 10 1.45 -41.58 52.07
CA PRO A 10 0.81 -41.17 50.83
C PRO A 10 1.87 -40.53 49.91
N GLU A 11 2.08 -41.11 48.73
CA GLU A 11 2.93 -40.50 47.72
C GLU A 11 2.40 -39.09 47.37
N PRO A 12 3.28 -38.09 47.22
CA PRO A 12 2.86 -36.77 46.80
C PRO A 12 2.24 -36.86 45.39
N PRO A 13 1.18 -36.10 45.09
CA PRO A 13 0.49 -36.21 43.82
C PRO A 13 1.44 -35.81 42.67
N ASP A 14 1.78 -36.77 41.82
CA ASP A 14 2.48 -36.62 40.53
C ASP A 14 1.81 -35.62 39.55
N ALA A 15 0.68 -35.02 39.93
CA ALA A 15 -0.05 -34.02 39.17
C ALA A 15 0.62 -32.62 39.17
N PHE A 16 1.54 -32.33 40.10
CA PHE A 16 2.17 -30.99 40.17
C PHE A 16 3.07 -30.67 38.97
N PRO A 17 3.98 -31.56 38.53
CA PRO A 17 4.77 -31.37 37.30
C PRO A 17 3.90 -31.25 36.04
N GLU A 18 2.83 -32.02 35.93
CA GLU A 18 1.90 -31.95 34.79
C GLU A 18 1.15 -30.62 34.75
N THR A 19 0.66 -30.15 35.90
CA THR A 19 -0.02 -28.85 36.02
C THR A 19 0.94 -27.70 35.69
N LEU A 20 2.20 -27.79 36.13
CA LEU A 20 3.23 -26.81 35.78
C LEU A 20 3.51 -26.79 34.27
N GLY A 21 3.57 -27.97 33.63
CA GLY A 21 3.75 -28.10 32.18
C GLY A 21 2.58 -27.51 31.39
N GLN A 22 1.35 -27.70 31.86
CA GLN A 22 0.15 -27.09 31.26
C GLN A 22 0.20 -25.56 31.36
N ILE A 23 0.50 -25.01 32.54
CA ILE A 23 0.63 -23.56 32.73
C ILE A 23 1.72 -22.97 31.84
N GLN A 24 2.85 -23.66 31.69
CA GLN A 24 3.93 -23.23 30.80
C GLN A 24 3.48 -23.23 29.33
N GLY A 25 2.72 -24.25 28.91
CA GLY A 25 2.13 -24.32 27.57
C GLY A 25 1.13 -23.19 27.31
N GLU A 26 0.22 -22.93 28.26
CA GLU A 26 -0.74 -21.84 28.18
C GLU A 26 -0.07 -20.47 28.12
N TYR A 27 0.99 -20.27 28.91
CA TYR A 27 1.77 -19.04 28.88
C TYR A 27 2.43 -18.81 27.51
N LEU A 28 3.02 -19.86 26.93
CA LEU A 28 3.60 -19.79 25.59
C LEU A 28 2.53 -19.42 24.54
N HIS A 29 1.37 -20.07 24.62
CA HIS A 29 0.26 -19.80 23.72
C HIS A 29 -0.28 -18.37 23.87
N LEU A 30 -0.44 -17.88 25.10
CA LEU A 30 -0.89 -16.51 25.37
C LEU A 30 0.10 -15.49 24.81
N ARG A 31 1.41 -15.75 24.96
CA ARG A 31 2.45 -14.90 24.38
C ARG A 31 2.34 -14.82 22.85
N GLU A 32 2.13 -15.95 22.16
CA GLU A 32 1.94 -15.96 20.71
C GLU A 32 0.70 -15.15 20.29
N LEU A 33 -0.38 -15.24 21.05
CA LEU A 33 -1.59 -14.46 20.80
C LEU A 33 -1.35 -12.96 20.97
N MET A 34 -0.64 -12.54 22.02
CA MET A 34 -0.27 -11.13 22.22
C MET A 34 0.64 -10.60 21.10
N GLU A 35 1.60 -11.40 20.62
CA GLU A 35 2.45 -11.02 19.49
C GLU A 35 1.64 -10.85 18.20
N LYS A 36 0.67 -11.75 17.94
CA LYS A 36 -0.25 -11.63 16.80
C LYS A 36 -1.15 -10.41 16.91
N GLU A 37 -1.74 -10.15 18.07
CA GLU A 37 -2.58 -8.97 18.33
C GLU A 37 -1.81 -7.68 18.04
N ARG A 38 -0.59 -7.57 18.57
CA ARG A 38 0.27 -6.40 18.32
C ARG A 38 0.54 -6.22 16.83
N LYS A 39 0.86 -7.30 16.11
CA LYS A 39 1.12 -7.26 14.66
C LYS A 39 -0.10 -6.82 13.87
N TYR A 40 -1.27 -7.41 14.14
CA TYR A 40 -2.51 -7.06 13.45
C TYR A 40 -2.93 -5.63 13.73
N THR A 41 -2.77 -5.16 14.97
CA THR A 41 -3.09 -3.79 15.34
C THR A 41 -2.20 -2.78 14.62
N GLN A 42 -0.91 -3.08 14.46
CA GLN A 42 0.00 -2.25 13.67
C GLN A 42 -0.41 -2.21 12.20
N SER A 43 -0.69 -3.36 11.60
CA SER A 43 -1.17 -3.42 10.21
C SER A 43 -2.49 -2.69 10.03
N LEU A 44 -3.40 -2.74 11.00
CA LEU A 44 -4.66 -2.01 10.97
C LEU A 44 -4.43 -0.49 10.97
N ALA A 45 -3.55 0.01 11.85
CA ALA A 45 -3.21 1.43 11.88
C ALA A 45 -2.58 1.91 10.56
N GLU A 46 -1.71 1.09 9.95
CA GLU A 46 -1.10 1.36 8.64
C GLU A 46 -2.15 1.41 7.52
N LEU A 47 -3.08 0.46 7.48
CA LEU A 47 -4.16 0.42 6.49
C LEU A 47 -5.08 1.63 6.61
N ILE A 48 -5.43 2.03 7.84
CA ILE A 48 -6.22 3.24 8.07
C ILE A 48 -5.47 4.47 7.54
N GLY A 49 -4.16 4.57 7.81
CA GLY A 49 -3.32 5.64 7.28
C GLY A 49 -3.33 5.71 5.76
N ALA A 50 -3.15 4.57 5.10
CA ALA A 50 -3.17 4.50 3.63
C ALA A 50 -4.52 4.94 3.05
N VAL A 51 -5.64 4.49 3.63
CA VAL A 51 -6.97 4.89 3.16
C VAL A 51 -7.25 6.37 3.43
N GLN A 52 -6.78 6.89 4.56
CA GLN A 52 -7.05 8.27 4.93
C GLN A 52 -6.23 9.30 4.14
N GLN A 53 -5.02 8.94 3.72
CA GLN A 53 -4.25 9.73 2.75
C GLN A 53 -5.02 9.96 1.45
N GLU A 54 -5.90 9.01 1.09
CA GLU A 54 -6.76 9.14 -0.08
C GLU A 54 -7.98 10.04 0.15
N VAL A 55 -8.24 10.63 1.31
CA VAL A 55 -9.42 11.50 1.44
C VAL A 55 -9.17 12.89 2.02
N ASP A 56 -7.95 13.18 2.47
CA ASP A 56 -7.51 14.51 2.93
C ASP A 56 -8.56 15.26 3.76
N ALA A 57 -9.21 14.54 4.67
CA ALA A 57 -10.30 15.04 5.48
C ALA A 57 -10.15 14.55 6.93
N PRO A 58 -10.31 15.45 7.92
CA PRO A 58 -10.32 15.05 9.33
C PRO A 58 -11.62 14.31 9.65
N ILE A 59 -11.51 13.19 10.35
CA ILE A 59 -12.66 12.39 10.80
C ILE A 59 -12.86 12.64 12.29
N PRO A 60 -14.03 13.13 12.73
CA PRO A 60 -14.31 13.30 14.15
C PRO A 60 -14.39 11.94 14.84
N LEU A 61 -13.77 11.86 16.02
CA LEU A 61 -13.76 10.67 16.87
C LEU A 61 -14.58 10.94 18.13
N SER A 62 -15.26 9.91 18.60
CA SER A 62 -16.00 9.95 19.85
C SER A 62 -15.04 9.97 21.04
N ARG A 63 -15.51 10.51 22.17
CA ARG A 63 -14.77 10.47 23.44
C ARG A 63 -14.60 9.03 23.94
N GLY A 64 -15.52 8.13 23.58
CA GLY A 64 -15.47 6.72 23.96
C GLY A 64 -14.23 6.00 23.46
N ALA A 65 -13.68 6.42 22.31
CA ALA A 65 -12.45 5.87 21.76
C ALA A 65 -11.21 6.08 22.66
N PHE A 66 -11.29 6.98 23.65
CA PHE A 66 -10.18 7.34 24.55
C PHE A 66 -10.45 6.94 26.00
N ALA A 67 -11.46 6.12 26.28
CA ALA A 67 -11.85 5.76 27.65
C ALA A 67 -10.72 5.08 28.47
N SER A 68 -9.77 4.41 27.80
CA SER A 68 -8.61 3.78 28.44
C SER A 68 -7.47 4.76 28.76
N VAL A 69 -7.54 5.99 28.26
CA VAL A 69 -6.50 7.01 28.44
C VAL A 69 -6.96 8.01 29.50
N PRO A 70 -6.15 8.32 30.52
CA PRO A 70 -6.53 9.25 31.59
C PRO A 70 -6.42 10.72 31.13
N ILE A 71 -7.15 11.08 30.08
CA ILE A 71 -7.22 12.42 29.50
C ILE A 71 -8.69 12.83 29.42
N ASP A 72 -9.02 14.03 29.91
CA ASP A 72 -10.36 14.60 29.75
C ASP A 72 -10.53 15.16 28.34
N VAL A 73 -11.02 14.32 27.43
CA VAL A 73 -11.15 14.62 26.00
C VAL A 73 -12.39 15.48 25.73
N LYS A 74 -12.18 16.71 25.26
CA LYS A 74 -13.26 17.59 24.78
C LYS A 74 -13.69 17.20 23.36
N SER A 75 -12.73 17.03 22.46
CA SER A 75 -12.94 16.62 21.07
C SER A 75 -11.70 15.91 20.53
N ALA A 76 -11.89 14.93 19.64
CA ALA A 76 -10.80 14.23 18.99
C ALA A 76 -11.06 14.09 17.49
N PHE A 77 -9.98 14.05 16.73
CA PHE A 77 -10.01 13.94 15.27
C PHE A 77 -8.92 12.99 14.80
N LEU A 78 -9.26 12.14 13.85
CA LEU A 78 -8.29 11.41 13.05
C LEU A 78 -7.96 12.27 11.83
N LEU A 79 -6.73 12.75 11.76
CA LEU A 79 -6.20 13.61 10.70
C LEU A 79 -5.62 12.78 9.54
N PRO A 80 -5.39 13.42 8.37
CA PRO A 80 -4.54 12.84 7.33
C PRO A 80 -3.21 12.31 7.89
N ASP A 81 -2.67 11.26 7.27
CA ASP A 81 -1.52 10.47 7.75
C ASP A 81 -1.74 9.65 9.03
N ALA A 82 -3.01 9.38 9.38
CA ALA A 82 -3.40 8.64 10.58
C ALA A 82 -2.78 9.21 11.88
N ASN A 83 -2.77 10.53 12.00
CA ASN A 83 -2.46 11.20 13.26
C ASN A 83 -3.75 11.47 14.04
N VAL A 84 -3.76 11.14 15.32
CA VAL A 84 -4.90 11.42 16.19
C VAL A 84 -4.62 12.70 16.96
N LEU A 85 -5.44 13.71 16.71
CA LEU A 85 -5.46 14.97 17.44
C LEU A 85 -6.52 14.89 18.54
N VAL A 86 -6.08 15.05 19.78
CA VAL A 86 -6.93 15.15 20.95
C VAL A 86 -6.88 16.58 21.47
N VAL A 87 -8.05 17.18 21.69
CA VAL A 87 -8.21 18.46 22.36
C VAL A 87 -8.83 18.20 23.72
N ASP A 88 -8.12 18.60 24.78
CA ASP A 88 -8.59 18.44 26.15
C ASP A 88 -9.58 19.56 26.56
N SER A 89 -10.23 19.39 27.70
CA SER A 89 -11.16 20.39 28.25
C SER A 89 -10.50 21.72 28.64
N SER A 90 -9.20 21.71 28.94
CA SER A 90 -8.41 22.92 29.23
C SER A 90 -7.97 23.68 27.97
N GLY A 91 -8.23 23.12 26.78
CA GLY A 91 -7.83 23.68 25.49
C GLY A 91 -6.44 23.24 25.01
N GLY A 92 -5.75 22.38 25.75
CA GLY A 92 -4.52 21.73 25.32
C GLY A 92 -4.77 20.80 24.14
N LYS A 93 -3.76 20.70 23.27
CA LYS A 93 -3.82 19.89 22.04
C LYS A 93 -2.65 18.93 22.02
N ALA A 94 -2.93 17.66 21.82
CA ALA A 94 -1.93 16.62 21.65
C ALA A 94 -2.19 15.90 20.33
N SER A 95 -1.17 15.76 19.48
CA SER A 95 -1.24 14.98 18.25
C SER A 95 -0.23 13.84 18.32
N ARG A 96 -0.68 12.62 18.05
CA ARG A 96 0.21 11.44 18.01
C ARG A 96 -0.17 10.50 16.87
N PRO A 97 0.79 9.80 16.27
CA PRO A 97 0.49 8.76 15.28
C PRO A 97 -0.39 7.67 15.87
N LEU A 98 -1.39 7.21 15.12
CA LEU A 98 -2.31 6.15 15.53
C LEU A 98 -1.55 4.87 15.91
N LYS A 99 -0.51 4.51 15.15
CA LYS A 99 0.37 3.34 15.42
C LYS A 99 1.09 3.36 16.77
N ALA A 100 1.19 4.54 17.40
CA ALA A 100 1.85 4.71 18.70
C ALA A 100 0.86 4.76 19.87
N MET A 101 -0.44 4.62 19.59
CA MET A 101 -1.49 4.59 20.60
C MET A 101 -1.72 3.18 21.17
N PRO A 102 -2.37 3.05 22.34
CA PRO A 102 -2.78 1.75 22.88
C PRO A 102 -3.68 0.98 21.91
N VAL A 103 -3.65 -0.35 22.00
CA VAL A 103 -4.41 -1.25 21.12
C VAL A 103 -5.91 -0.93 21.15
N GLU A 104 -6.43 -0.68 22.35
CA GLU A 104 -7.84 -0.37 22.59
C GLU A 104 -8.26 0.90 21.84
N VAL A 105 -7.41 1.91 21.83
CA VAL A 105 -7.66 3.18 21.12
C VAL A 105 -7.61 2.94 19.61
N ILE A 106 -6.63 2.17 19.11
CA ILE A 106 -6.51 1.86 17.68
C ILE A 106 -7.77 1.12 17.19
N MET A 107 -8.24 0.14 17.95
CA MET A 107 -9.44 -0.62 17.62
C MET A 107 -10.70 0.24 17.63
N ALA A 108 -10.86 1.11 18.64
CA ALA A 108 -12.00 2.01 18.71
C ALA A 108 -12.01 3.02 17.56
N VAL A 109 -10.86 3.63 17.27
CA VAL A 109 -10.69 4.54 16.12
C VAL A 109 -10.98 3.83 14.81
N ALA A 110 -10.50 2.60 14.63
CA ALA A 110 -10.77 1.81 13.44
C ALA A 110 -12.27 1.56 13.25
N HIS A 111 -12.96 1.17 14.32
CA HIS A 111 -14.38 0.90 14.30
C HIS A 111 -15.20 2.15 13.91
N GLU A 112 -14.89 3.29 14.53
CA GLU A 112 -15.61 4.54 14.28
C GLU A 112 -15.30 5.14 12.89
N SER A 113 -14.04 5.13 12.48
CA SER A 113 -13.60 5.79 11.23
C SER A 113 -13.93 4.99 9.97
N THR A 114 -14.09 3.66 10.04
CA THR A 114 -14.28 2.81 8.85
C THR A 114 -15.50 3.21 8.02
N ALA A 115 -16.63 3.48 8.67
CA ALA A 115 -17.85 3.87 7.97
C ALA A 115 -17.69 5.23 7.28
N GLU A 116 -17.06 6.18 7.96
CA GLU A 116 -16.84 7.53 7.44
C GLU A 116 -15.80 7.54 6.31
N LEU A 117 -14.70 6.80 6.46
CA LEU A 117 -13.70 6.59 5.39
C LEU A 117 -14.35 5.98 4.14
N LYS A 118 -15.23 4.99 4.30
CA LYS A 118 -15.96 4.39 3.17
C LYS A 118 -16.86 5.40 2.46
N ARG A 119 -17.58 6.23 3.21
CA ARG A 119 -18.43 7.29 2.67
C ARG A 119 -17.60 8.31 1.89
N LEU A 120 -16.56 8.82 2.53
CA LEU A 120 -15.63 9.81 2.02
C LEU A 120 -14.90 9.34 0.75
N LEU A 121 -14.41 8.10 0.72
CA LEU A 121 -13.78 7.50 -0.45
C LEU A 121 -14.78 7.35 -1.60
N GLY A 122 -16.03 6.98 -1.30
CA GLY A 122 -17.12 6.93 -2.27
C GLY A 122 -17.42 8.29 -2.89
N ASP A 123 -17.46 9.35 -2.08
CA ASP A 123 -17.63 10.74 -2.52
C ASP A 123 -16.49 11.19 -3.43
N ARG A 124 -15.24 10.93 -3.02
CA ARG A 124 -14.06 11.25 -3.84
C ARG A 124 -14.08 10.52 -5.18
N ARG A 125 -14.41 9.23 -5.19
CA ARG A 125 -14.52 8.45 -6.43
C ARG A 125 -15.59 9.03 -7.37
N ARG A 126 -16.75 9.42 -6.84
CA ARG A 126 -17.80 10.10 -7.63
C ARG A 126 -17.34 11.44 -8.18
N ALA A 127 -16.65 12.25 -7.38
CA ALA A 127 -16.12 13.54 -7.81
C ALA A 127 -15.07 13.39 -8.92
N LEU A 128 -14.15 12.43 -8.77
CA LEU A 128 -13.14 12.12 -9.79
C LEU A 128 -13.78 11.62 -11.08
N ALA A 129 -14.77 10.73 -11.01
CA ALA A 129 -15.49 10.25 -12.20
C ALA A 129 -16.16 11.39 -12.98
N LYS A 130 -16.81 12.33 -12.27
CA LYS A 130 -17.39 13.53 -12.90
C LYS A 130 -16.33 14.42 -13.56
N ARG A 131 -15.18 14.57 -12.91
CA ARG A 131 -14.07 15.38 -13.44
C ARG A 131 -13.47 14.74 -14.69
N VAL A 132 -13.28 13.42 -14.70
CA VAL A 132 -12.82 12.68 -15.88
C VAL A 132 -13.81 12.85 -17.03
N GLN A 133 -15.10 12.63 -16.78
CA GLN A 133 -16.14 12.82 -17.81
C GLN A 133 -16.16 14.25 -18.37
N MET A 134 -15.92 15.26 -17.55
CA MET A 134 -15.82 16.65 -18.01
C MET A 134 -14.58 16.85 -18.90
N LEU A 135 -13.44 16.30 -18.51
CA LEU A 135 -12.20 16.40 -19.28
C LEU A 135 -12.31 15.65 -20.62
N GLU A 136 -12.96 14.50 -20.65
CA GLU A 136 -13.27 13.78 -21.90
C GLU A 136 -14.10 14.64 -22.85
N LYS A 137 -15.17 15.29 -22.36
CA LYS A 137 -15.96 16.22 -23.17
C LYS A 137 -15.15 17.40 -23.70
N VAL A 138 -14.28 17.98 -22.86
CA VAL A 138 -13.39 19.07 -23.31
C VAL A 138 -12.44 18.57 -24.40
N LEU A 139 -11.91 17.36 -24.26
CA LEU A 139 -11.02 16.76 -25.25
C LEU A 139 -11.74 16.49 -26.58
N ASP A 140 -12.98 16.02 -26.54
CA ASP A 140 -13.81 15.82 -27.73
C ASP A 140 -14.10 17.15 -28.45
N GLU A 141 -14.46 18.20 -27.72
CA GLU A 141 -14.70 19.53 -28.30
C GLU A 141 -13.42 20.13 -28.91
N LEU A 142 -12.27 19.96 -28.26
CA LEU A 142 -10.98 20.37 -28.82
C LEU A 142 -10.60 19.56 -30.07
N GLY A 143 -10.94 18.27 -30.10
CA GLY A 143 -10.78 17.41 -31.28
C GLY A 143 -11.57 17.92 -32.48
N LYS A 144 -12.84 18.30 -32.27
CA LYS A 144 -13.68 18.91 -33.31
C LYS A 144 -13.09 20.22 -33.84
N ILE A 145 -12.60 21.09 -32.94
CA ILE A 145 -11.96 22.35 -33.35
C ILE A 145 -10.73 22.07 -34.22
N LYS A 146 -9.89 21.11 -33.82
CA LYS A 146 -8.71 20.70 -34.59
C LYS A 146 -9.07 20.16 -35.98
N GLU A 147 -10.15 19.39 -36.10
CA GLU A 147 -10.65 18.90 -37.39
C GLU A 147 -11.16 20.05 -38.27
N THR A 148 -11.90 21.00 -37.70
CA THR A 148 -12.40 22.18 -38.43
C THR A 148 -11.31 23.19 -38.81
N MET A 149 -10.17 23.20 -38.09
CA MET A 149 -9.03 24.05 -38.40
C MET A 149 -7.98 23.38 -39.30
N ARG A 150 -8.20 22.12 -39.73
CA ARG A 150 -7.36 21.51 -40.76
C ARG A 150 -7.66 22.24 -42.08
N PRO A 151 -6.72 23.03 -42.64
CA PRO A 151 -6.98 23.73 -43.89
C PRO A 151 -7.27 22.69 -44.98
N GLU A 152 -8.34 22.92 -45.74
CA GLU A 152 -8.64 22.19 -46.97
C GLU A 152 -7.55 22.46 -48.02
N THR A 153 -6.36 21.86 -47.86
CA THR A 153 -5.32 21.81 -48.91
C THR A 153 -5.34 20.49 -49.68
N ALA A 154 -6.41 19.69 -49.55
CA ALA A 154 -6.55 18.41 -50.25
C ALA A 154 -7.66 18.41 -51.32
N ALA A 155 -8.16 19.58 -51.74
CA ALA A 155 -9.00 19.69 -52.93
C ALA A 155 -8.13 20.13 -54.11
N ARG A 156 -7.72 19.15 -54.93
CA ARG A 156 -7.20 19.22 -56.31
C ARG A 156 -5.78 18.67 -56.48
N ALA A 157 -5.69 17.34 -56.56
CA ALA A 157 -4.70 16.67 -57.39
C ALA A 157 -5.49 15.75 -58.33
N GLU A 158 -5.57 16.16 -59.60
CA GLU A 158 -6.14 15.38 -60.70
C GLU A 158 -5.32 14.09 -60.94
N PRO A 159 -5.92 13.00 -61.45
CA PRO A 159 -5.22 11.74 -61.65
C PRO A 159 -4.48 11.77 -62.99
N GLU A 160 -3.18 11.50 -63.00
CA GLU A 160 -2.41 11.28 -64.22
C GLU A 160 -1.52 10.01 -64.11
N PRO A 161 -1.21 9.38 -65.25
CA PRO A 161 -1.55 7.98 -65.50
C PRO A 161 -0.43 6.99 -65.19
N GLU A 162 -0.84 5.73 -65.04
CA GLU A 162 0.01 4.54 -65.02
C GLU A 162 0.95 4.51 -66.23
N VAL A 163 2.26 4.42 -65.96
CA VAL A 163 3.25 4.02 -66.97
C VAL A 163 3.83 2.67 -66.54
N HIS A 164 3.32 1.63 -67.19
CA HIS A 164 3.93 0.31 -67.26
C HIS A 164 5.34 0.41 -67.86
N HIS A 165 6.32 -0.20 -67.18
CA HIS A 165 7.49 -0.77 -67.84
C HIS A 165 7.79 -2.14 -67.23
N ASP A 166 7.33 -3.18 -67.92
CA ASP A 166 7.87 -4.53 -67.85
C ASP A 166 9.24 -4.57 -68.55
N ALA A 167 10.25 -5.18 -67.91
CA ALA A 167 11.14 -6.21 -68.51
C ALA A 167 12.28 -6.65 -67.55
N VAL A 168 12.10 -7.84 -66.96
CA VAL A 168 13.00 -9.03 -66.90
C VAL A 168 14.49 -8.92 -66.46
N GLN A 169 14.74 -9.52 -65.28
CA GLN A 169 15.82 -10.45 -64.80
C GLN A 169 17.28 -10.39 -65.32
N GLU A 170 18.27 -10.37 -64.40
CA GLU A 170 19.27 -11.45 -64.20
C GLU A 170 20.26 -11.20 -63.03
N GLU A 171 20.45 -12.26 -62.22
CA GLU A 171 21.58 -12.73 -61.39
C GLU A 171 22.50 -11.82 -60.51
N ALA A 172 22.73 -12.31 -59.27
CA ALA A 172 23.68 -11.86 -58.25
C ALA A 172 25.11 -12.42 -58.52
N PRO A 173 26.22 -11.96 -57.88
CA PRO A 173 26.46 -12.17 -56.43
C PRO A 173 27.35 -11.14 -55.66
N VAL A 174 27.07 -11.07 -54.35
CA VAL A 174 27.98 -10.96 -53.17
C VAL A 174 29.10 -9.89 -53.15
N VAL A 175 29.01 -8.92 -52.22
CA VAL A 175 30.07 -8.58 -51.24
C VAL A 175 29.44 -8.03 -49.94
N LYS A 176 29.88 -8.59 -48.80
CA LYS A 176 29.53 -8.19 -47.43
C LYS A 176 30.20 -6.86 -47.06
N THR A 177 29.50 -5.97 -46.35
CA THR A 177 30.09 -5.21 -45.24
C THR A 177 29.02 -4.78 -44.23
N ASP A 178 29.33 -5.04 -42.98
CA ASP A 178 28.62 -4.71 -41.76
C ASP A 178 28.48 -3.19 -41.52
N ALA A 179 27.36 -2.75 -40.96
CA ALA A 179 27.30 -1.92 -39.75
C ALA A 179 25.85 -1.60 -39.37
N LYS A 180 25.43 -2.15 -38.22
CA LYS A 180 24.18 -1.84 -37.52
C LYS A 180 24.20 -0.41 -36.99
N GLU A 181 23.23 0.41 -37.37
CA GLU A 181 22.91 1.66 -36.67
C GLU A 181 21.60 1.50 -35.87
N LYS A 182 21.66 1.98 -34.63
CA LYS A 182 20.78 1.63 -33.50
C LYS A 182 19.41 2.28 -33.60
N GLN A 183 18.35 1.46 -33.58
CA GLN A 183 17.03 1.88 -33.09
C GLN A 183 17.03 1.74 -31.55
N VAL A 184 16.82 2.85 -30.83
CA VAL A 184 16.46 2.83 -29.40
C VAL A 184 14.94 2.87 -29.33
N ALA A 185 14.33 1.68 -29.38
CA ALA A 185 12.94 1.44 -29.03
C ALA A 185 12.78 1.31 -27.50
N GLY A 186 11.58 1.61 -27.02
CA GLY A 186 11.24 1.84 -25.62
C GLY A 186 11.62 0.72 -24.65
N ALA A 187 11.93 1.14 -23.42
CA ALA A 187 12.10 0.23 -22.30
C ALA A 187 10.74 -0.34 -21.86
N ASP A 188 10.43 -1.54 -22.32
CA ASP A 188 9.42 -2.42 -21.72
C ASP A 188 9.89 -2.83 -20.32
N TYR A 189 9.20 -2.35 -19.28
CA TYR A 189 9.38 -2.80 -17.91
C TYR A 189 8.45 -3.98 -17.60
N SER A 190 8.56 -5.09 -18.33
CA SER A 190 7.96 -6.36 -17.93
C SER A 190 9.05 -7.34 -17.54
N TYR A 191 9.48 -7.26 -16.28
CA TYR A 191 10.35 -8.27 -15.67
C TYR A 191 9.48 -9.42 -15.15
N THR A 192 9.50 -10.55 -15.85
CA THR A 192 8.83 -11.81 -15.48
C THR A 192 9.84 -12.77 -14.83
N GLY A 193 10.41 -12.37 -13.70
CA GLY A 193 11.34 -13.20 -12.92
C GLY A 193 10.98 -13.21 -11.43
N SER A 194 11.43 -14.23 -10.71
CA SER A 194 11.18 -14.40 -9.27
C SER A 194 11.92 -13.32 -8.46
N PHE A 195 11.38 -12.93 -7.30
CA PHE A 195 11.96 -11.93 -6.39
C PHE A 195 13.42 -12.24 -5.98
N GLU A 196 13.85 -13.50 -6.04
CA GLU A 196 15.21 -13.93 -5.72
C GLU A 196 16.23 -13.63 -6.83
N GLU A 197 15.84 -13.68 -8.11
CA GLU A 197 16.73 -13.33 -9.23
C GLU A 197 17.07 -11.83 -9.25
N LYS A 198 16.11 -10.98 -8.83
CA LYS A 198 16.31 -9.53 -8.73
C LYS A 198 17.33 -9.14 -7.66
N ARG A 199 17.45 -9.90 -6.57
CA ARG A 199 18.45 -9.65 -5.51
C ARG A 199 19.86 -10.04 -5.95
N GLN A 200 20.01 -11.10 -6.75
CA GLN A 200 21.33 -11.48 -7.30
C GLN A 200 21.84 -10.46 -8.32
N ALA A 201 20.95 -9.88 -9.14
CA ALA A 201 21.33 -8.85 -10.12
C ALA A 201 21.77 -7.51 -9.51
N LEU A 202 21.29 -7.17 -8.31
CA LEU A 202 21.60 -5.90 -7.64
C LEU A 202 22.85 -5.96 -6.73
N ASN A 203 23.27 -7.14 -6.29
CA ASN A 203 24.43 -7.31 -5.41
C ASN A 203 25.81 -7.24 -6.13
N GLY A 204 25.84 -7.12 -7.46
CA GLY A 204 27.09 -7.10 -8.25
C GLY A 204 27.64 -5.72 -8.61
N LYS A 205 26.97 -4.62 -8.28
CA LYS A 205 27.42 -3.25 -8.62
C LYS A 205 27.86 -2.49 -7.38
N GLN A 206 29.12 -2.68 -6.98
CA GLN A 206 29.82 -1.74 -6.10
C GLN A 206 30.00 -0.41 -6.84
N PHE A 207 29.34 0.64 -6.35
CA PHE A 207 29.67 2.02 -6.71
C PHE A 207 30.70 2.56 -5.70
N PRO A 208 31.87 3.08 -6.12
CA PRO A 208 32.80 3.69 -5.20
C PRO A 208 32.31 5.09 -4.83
N PHE A 209 31.92 5.29 -3.58
CA PHE A 209 31.78 6.63 -2.99
C PHE A 209 33.15 7.06 -2.44
N THR A 210 33.76 8.08 -3.05
CA THR A 210 34.89 8.79 -2.46
C THR A 210 34.35 9.90 -1.54
N ASN A 211 34.71 9.85 -0.26
CA ASN A 211 34.48 10.96 0.66
C ASN A 211 35.60 12.00 0.49
N SER A 212 35.26 13.20 0.04
CA SER A 212 36.15 14.37 0.13
C SER A 212 35.71 15.20 1.33
N THR A 213 36.53 15.15 2.38
CA THR A 213 36.40 15.98 3.58
C THR A 213 37.00 17.35 3.30
N THR A 214 36.25 18.41 3.59
CA THR A 214 36.79 19.76 3.79
C THR A 214 36.89 20.03 5.29
#